data_AF-A0A1F3CD89-F1
#
_entry.id   AF-A0A1F3CD89-F1
#
_cell.length_a   1.000
_cell.length_b   1.000
_cell.length_c   1.000
_cell.angle_alpha   90.00
_cell.angle_beta   90.00
_cell.angle_gamma   90.00
#
_symmetry.space_group_name_H-M   'P 1'
#
loop_
_entity.id
_entity.type
_entity.pdbx_description
1 polymer ?
#
loop_
_entity_poly.entity_id
_entity_poly.type
_entity_poly.pdbx_seq_one_letter_code
_entity_poly.pdbx_strand_id
1 'polypeptide(L)'
;MNKLYLFFAFLIFINLSTFAQKSDSKISREDYLKTYKDIAIAEMKRSGIPASITLSQGMLESDNGNSSLAKKAKNHFGIKCHNSWEGEKFIQDDDTKDECFRKYKNDEESFKDHTDFLVNGSRYKFLFDSKSVDYKEWAEGLKKAGYATNPKYPEMLIKIIEDNELYKFDDKDAAKNIQLANIDNVYLSSGNREIFLTNRIKCIKVRQGDTFFKISKELDIMLWQLYKYNDLDKDSKLSIGQTLYIQPKRSKAEAKFETHTVAQGETMQTISQLYGVKLKKLYKKNNLAVGAEIKVGDVVNLRSRKM
;
A
#
# COMPACT_ATOMS: atom_id res chain seq x y z
N MET A 1 18.23 13.57 89.48
CA MET A 1 16.96 13.67 88.72
C MET A 1 17.32 13.90 87.25
N ASN A 2 17.37 12.83 86.47
CA ASN A 2 17.76 12.83 85.06
C ASN A 2 16.55 13.19 84.19
N LYS A 3 16.66 14.21 83.34
CA LYS A 3 15.70 14.46 82.25
C LYS A 3 16.28 13.89 80.95
N LEU A 4 15.72 12.76 80.54
CA LEU A 4 15.99 12.07 79.29
C LEU A 4 15.15 12.73 78.18
N TYR A 5 15.80 13.36 77.20
CA TYR A 5 15.12 13.88 76.00
C TYR A 5 15.02 12.76 74.96
N LEU A 6 13.80 12.31 74.68
CA LEU A 6 13.45 11.39 73.59
C LEU A 6 13.33 12.19 72.28
N PHE A 7 14.33 12.06 71.40
CA PHE A 7 14.26 12.57 70.03
C PHE A 7 13.70 11.48 69.12
N PHE A 8 12.47 11.63 68.65
CA PHE A 8 11.85 10.74 67.68
C PHE A 8 12.35 11.13 66.28
N ALA A 9 13.27 10.35 65.72
CA ALA A 9 13.70 10.51 64.32
C ALA A 9 12.68 9.82 63.40
N PHE A 10 11.86 10.61 62.72
CA PHE A 10 10.92 10.14 61.70
C PHE A 10 11.69 9.96 60.38
N LEU A 11 12.10 8.72 60.06
CA LEU A 11 12.69 8.35 58.78
C LEU A 11 11.60 8.31 57.71
N ILE A 12 11.46 9.40 56.95
CA ILE A 12 10.61 9.45 55.76
C ILE A 12 11.33 8.67 54.65
N PHE A 13 10.90 7.43 54.41
CA PHE A 13 11.25 6.71 53.19
C PHE A 13 10.49 7.32 52.00
N ILE A 14 11.14 8.24 51.29
CA ILE A 14 10.67 8.69 49.99
C ILE A 14 10.94 7.55 49.01
N ASN A 15 9.88 6.82 48.63
CA ASN A 15 9.91 5.95 47.47
C ASN A 15 10.07 6.83 46.22
N LEU A 16 11.31 7.06 45.77
CA LEU A 16 11.56 7.54 44.42
C LEU A 16 11.23 6.40 43.45
N SER A 17 9.99 6.35 43.01
CA SER A 17 9.62 5.61 41.81
C SER A 17 10.29 6.30 40.62
N THR A 18 11.46 5.82 40.23
CA THR A 18 12.07 6.20 38.94
C THR A 18 11.16 5.67 37.84
N PHE A 19 10.34 6.54 37.26
CA PHE A 19 9.71 6.25 35.97
C PHE A 19 10.82 6.20 34.93
N ALA A 20 11.26 4.99 34.58
CA ALA A 20 12.10 4.77 33.41
C ALA A 20 11.29 5.22 32.19
N GLN A 21 11.65 6.37 31.63
CA GLN A 21 11.08 6.88 30.40
C GLN A 21 11.42 5.86 29.31
N LYS A 22 10.40 5.18 28.77
CA LYS A 22 10.56 4.20 27.69
C LYS A 22 11.18 4.92 26.50
N SER A 23 12.48 4.76 26.27
CA SER A 23 13.13 5.36 25.11
C SER A 23 12.53 4.69 23.88
N ASP A 24 11.92 5.45 22.97
CA ASP A 24 11.54 4.93 21.67
C ASP A 24 12.79 4.36 21.00
N SER A 25 12.87 3.03 20.93
CA SER A 25 13.98 2.34 20.28
C SER A 25 14.08 2.81 18.83
N LYS A 26 15.28 3.18 18.39
CA LYS A 26 15.50 3.54 16.98
C LYS A 26 15.12 2.37 16.08
N ILE A 27 14.40 2.65 15.00
CA ILE A 27 14.08 1.68 13.95
C ILE A 27 15.39 1.35 13.22
N SER A 28 15.72 0.08 13.09
CA SER A 28 16.86 -0.36 12.30
C SER A 28 16.57 -0.22 10.80
N ARG A 29 17.61 -0.16 9.97
CA ARG A 29 17.42 -0.17 8.51
C ARG A 29 16.70 -1.43 8.02
N GLU A 30 16.98 -2.57 8.64
CA GLU A 30 16.32 -3.84 8.33
C GLU A 30 14.81 -3.80 8.67
N ASP A 31 14.46 -3.22 9.83
CA ASP A 31 13.06 -3.06 10.22
C ASP A 31 12.32 -2.07 9.33
N TYR A 32 12.99 -0.98 8.92
CA TYR A 32 12.45 -0.04 7.95
C TYR A 32 12.14 -0.76 6.62
N LEU A 33 13.10 -1.54 6.13
CA LEU A 33 12.95 -2.34 4.92
C LEU A 33 11.77 -3.30 5.02
N LYS A 34 11.71 -4.07 6.11
CA LYS A 34 10.62 -5.01 6.36
C LYS A 34 9.25 -4.33 6.35
N THR A 35 9.17 -3.12 6.89
CA THR A 35 7.93 -2.35 7.00
C THR A 35 7.49 -1.78 5.66
N TYR A 36 8.40 -1.19 4.89
CA TYR A 36 8.03 -0.36 3.74
C TYR A 36 8.28 -0.98 2.36
N LYS A 37 8.95 -2.15 2.28
CA LYS A 37 9.24 -2.83 1.01
C LYS A 37 7.99 -3.03 0.15
N ASP A 38 6.91 -3.53 0.72
CA ASP A 38 5.71 -3.86 -0.05
C ASP A 38 4.98 -2.61 -0.56
N ILE A 39 5.05 -1.50 0.18
CA ILE A 39 4.53 -0.19 -0.24
C ILE A 39 5.35 0.32 -1.43
N ALA A 40 6.68 0.28 -1.35
CA ALA A 40 7.55 0.71 -2.44
C ALA A 40 7.36 -0.13 -3.73
N ILE A 41 7.19 -1.46 -3.60
CA ILE A 41 6.87 -2.34 -4.74
C ILE A 41 5.48 -1.98 -5.32
N ALA A 42 4.49 -1.68 -4.48
CA ALA A 42 3.18 -1.26 -4.94
C ALA A 42 3.24 0.08 -5.70
N GLU A 43 4.01 1.04 -5.18
CA GLU A 43 4.20 2.34 -5.82
C GLU A 43 5.03 2.25 -7.09
N MET A 44 6.02 1.36 -7.18
CA MET A 44 6.72 1.05 -8.42
C MET A 44 5.75 0.57 -9.50
N LYS A 45 4.83 -0.35 -9.16
CA LYS A 45 3.81 -0.84 -10.10
C LYS A 45 2.83 0.26 -10.53
N ARG A 46 2.56 1.23 -9.66
CA ARG A 46 1.61 2.32 -9.91
C ARG A 46 2.22 3.46 -10.73
N SER A 47 3.44 3.85 -10.40
CA SER A 47 4.12 5.04 -10.92
C SER A 47 5.15 4.74 -12.00
N GLY A 48 5.71 3.52 -12.02
CA GLY A 48 6.84 3.15 -12.87
C GLY A 48 8.22 3.51 -12.28
N ILE A 49 8.28 4.10 -11.09
CA ILE A 49 9.54 4.44 -10.39
C ILE A 49 10.09 3.17 -9.72
N PRO A 50 11.37 2.80 -9.89
CA PRO A 50 11.94 1.61 -9.24
C PRO A 50 11.68 1.58 -7.72
N ALA A 51 11.38 0.40 -7.19
CA ALA A 51 11.13 0.23 -5.77
C ALA A 51 12.39 0.51 -4.95
N SER A 52 13.57 0.17 -5.48
CA SER A 52 14.87 0.47 -4.88
C SER A 52 15.12 1.96 -4.73
N ILE A 53 14.69 2.78 -5.72
CA ILE A 53 14.77 4.23 -5.67
C ILE A 53 13.87 4.76 -4.56
N THR A 54 12.61 4.33 -4.54
CA THR A 54 11.65 4.77 -3.52
C THR A 54 12.12 4.39 -2.11
N LEU A 55 12.64 3.17 -1.91
CA LEU A 55 13.15 2.71 -0.62
C LEU A 55 14.42 3.45 -0.20
N SER A 56 15.39 3.61 -1.11
CA SER A 56 16.66 4.26 -0.78
C SER A 56 16.48 5.74 -0.46
N GLN A 57 15.62 6.45 -1.20
CA GLN A 57 15.23 7.82 -0.86
C GLN A 57 14.54 7.85 0.50
N GLY A 58 13.52 7.02 0.71
CA GLY A 58 12.82 6.96 2.00
C GLY A 58 13.78 6.72 3.18
N MET A 59 14.72 5.79 3.08
CA MET A 59 15.73 5.54 4.13
C MET A 59 16.66 6.72 4.35
N LEU A 60 17.12 7.35 3.26
CA LEU A 60 18.06 8.45 3.33
C LEU A 60 17.41 9.69 3.95
N GLU A 61 16.25 10.09 3.45
CA GLU A 61 15.56 11.33 3.85
C GLU A 61 14.95 11.24 5.26
N SER A 62 14.61 10.04 5.73
CA SER A 62 13.94 9.84 7.02
C SER A 62 14.82 9.31 8.16
N ASP A 63 16.12 9.12 7.94
CA ASP A 63 17.00 8.37 8.86
C ASP A 63 16.42 6.99 9.19
N ASN A 64 16.04 6.23 8.15
CA ASN A 64 15.32 4.96 8.28
C ASN A 64 14.07 5.09 9.18
N GLY A 65 13.28 6.15 9.00
CA GLY A 65 12.06 6.45 9.74
C GLY A 65 12.29 7.09 11.11
N ASN A 66 13.53 7.38 11.49
CA ASN A 66 13.84 7.91 12.82
C ASN A 66 13.77 9.43 12.93
N SER A 67 13.69 10.17 11.82
CA SER A 67 13.62 11.64 11.85
C SER A 67 12.36 12.14 12.55
N SER A 68 12.44 13.32 13.17
CA SER A 68 11.27 13.96 13.81
C SER A 68 10.13 14.14 12.80
N LEU A 69 10.46 14.52 11.57
CA LEU A 69 9.51 14.70 10.49
C LEU A 69 8.80 13.39 10.11
N ALA A 70 9.54 12.29 9.96
CA ALA A 70 8.94 10.98 9.69
C ALA A 70 8.07 10.49 10.85
N LYS A 71 8.57 10.58 12.10
CA LYS A 71 7.81 10.09 13.27
C LYS A 71 6.53 10.88 13.53
N LYS A 72 6.59 12.21 13.47
CA LYS A 72 5.50 13.11 13.90
C LYS A 72 4.58 13.53 12.76
N ALA A 73 5.11 13.66 11.54
CA ALA A 73 4.35 14.08 10.37
C ALA A 73 4.11 12.97 9.36
N LYS A 74 4.66 11.76 9.59
CA LYS A 74 4.60 10.63 8.65
C LYS A 74 5.22 10.95 7.29
N ASN A 75 6.09 11.97 7.23
CA ASN A 75 6.69 12.45 6.01
C ASN A 75 8.11 11.90 5.85
N HIS A 76 8.22 10.85 5.06
CA HIS A 76 9.46 10.09 4.88
C HIS A 76 10.41 10.67 3.83
N PHE A 77 9.95 11.65 3.04
CA PHE A 77 10.67 12.15 1.86
C PHE A 77 10.91 13.66 1.90
N GLY A 78 10.70 14.30 3.06
CA GLY A 78 10.96 15.74 3.21
C GLY A 78 10.10 16.64 2.32
N ILE A 79 8.91 16.20 1.91
CA ILE A 79 8.12 16.98 0.93
C ILE A 79 7.58 18.25 1.60
N LYS A 80 8.03 19.40 1.09
CA LYS A 80 7.63 20.73 1.57
C LYS A 80 6.19 21.07 1.13
N CYS A 81 5.56 21.98 1.87
CA CYS A 81 4.29 22.58 1.49
C CYS A 81 4.53 23.49 0.27
N HIS A 82 3.83 23.22 -0.82
CA HIS A 82 3.72 24.17 -1.93
C HIS A 82 2.36 24.87 -1.88
N ASN A 83 2.17 25.89 -2.71
CA ASN A 83 0.94 26.71 -2.71
C ASN A 83 -0.34 25.90 -2.95
N SER A 84 -0.23 24.70 -3.54
CA SER A 84 -1.35 23.78 -3.80
C SER A 84 -1.61 22.76 -2.68
N TRP A 85 -0.84 22.78 -1.58
CA TRP A 85 -1.03 21.84 -0.48
C TRP A 85 -2.12 22.31 0.49
N GLU A 86 -3.25 21.61 0.47
CA GLU A 86 -4.43 21.86 1.32
C GLU A 86 -4.52 20.92 2.53
N GLY A 87 -3.64 19.92 2.62
CA GLY A 87 -3.62 18.94 3.71
C GLY A 87 -3.00 19.47 5.01
N GLU A 88 -2.86 18.58 6.00
CA GLU A 88 -2.21 18.92 7.26
C GLU A 88 -0.76 19.36 7.03
N LYS A 89 -0.27 20.25 7.90
CA LYS A 89 1.07 20.84 7.81
C LYS A 89 1.83 20.54 9.09
N PHE A 90 3.14 20.40 8.96
CA PHE A 90 4.07 20.29 10.07
C PHE A 90 5.15 21.34 9.89
N ILE A 91 5.27 22.25 10.85
CA ILE A 91 6.29 23.30 10.84
C ILE A 91 7.49 22.80 11.64
N GLN A 92 8.66 22.80 11.03
CA GLN A 92 9.91 22.47 11.68
C GLN A 92 11.04 23.27 11.03
N ASP A 93 12.04 23.65 11.82
CA ASP A 93 13.28 24.18 11.28
C ASP A 93 14.03 23.05 10.54
N ASP A 94 14.57 23.37 9.36
CA ASP A 94 15.41 22.50 8.54
C ASP A 94 16.57 23.31 7.92
N ASP A 95 16.47 23.76 6.67
CA ASP A 95 17.45 24.68 6.06
C ASP A 95 17.22 26.14 6.50
N THR A 96 15.95 26.52 6.66
CA THR A 96 15.50 27.83 7.12
C THR A 96 14.55 27.67 8.31
N LYS A 97 14.32 28.78 9.02
CA LYS A 97 13.41 28.79 10.16
C LYS A 97 11.96 28.66 9.67
N ASP A 98 11.16 27.90 10.42
CA ASP A 98 9.72 27.76 10.22
C ASP A 98 9.34 27.18 8.84
N GLU A 99 10.09 26.18 8.37
CA GLU A 99 9.76 25.51 7.12
C GLU A 99 8.50 24.66 7.24
N CYS A 100 7.68 24.74 6.19
CA CYS A 100 6.43 23.99 6.10
C CYS A 100 6.66 22.68 5.37
N PHE A 101 6.36 21.58 6.05
CA PHE A 101 6.32 20.24 5.48
C PHE A 101 4.89 19.70 5.45
N ARG A 102 4.61 18.85 4.47
CA ARG A 102 3.36 18.11 4.40
C ARG A 102 3.29 17.14 5.57
N LYS A 103 2.11 17.00 6.17
CA LYS A 103 1.79 16.00 7.20
C LYS A 103 0.74 15.04 6.68
N TYR A 104 0.99 13.76 6.88
CA TYR A 104 0.15 12.68 6.35
C TYR A 104 -0.52 11.91 7.48
N LYS A 105 -1.60 11.21 7.15
CA LYS A 105 -2.32 10.37 8.13
C LYS A 105 -1.57 9.07 8.42
N ASN A 106 -0.82 8.57 7.44
CA ASN A 106 -0.04 7.35 7.52
C ASN A 106 1.17 7.43 6.56
N ASP A 107 2.06 6.45 6.67
CA ASP A 107 3.29 6.43 5.88
C ASP A 107 2.98 6.15 4.40
N GLU A 108 1.94 5.35 4.09
CA GLU A 108 1.51 5.05 2.72
C GLU A 108 1.15 6.32 1.92
N GLU A 109 0.47 7.28 2.55
CA GLU A 109 0.17 8.58 1.94
C GLU A 109 1.45 9.34 1.58
N SER A 110 2.48 9.25 2.41
CA SER A 110 3.78 9.88 2.11
C SER A 110 4.49 9.22 0.92
N PHE A 111 4.48 7.89 0.83
CA PHE A 111 5.05 7.15 -0.31
C PHE A 111 4.29 7.43 -1.61
N LYS A 112 2.96 7.50 -1.53
CA LYS A 112 2.12 7.84 -2.68
C LYS A 112 2.35 9.27 -3.15
N ASP A 113 2.37 10.24 -2.24
CA ASP A 113 2.58 11.65 -2.58
C ASP A 113 3.99 11.88 -3.15
N HIS A 114 5.00 11.19 -2.63
CA HIS A 114 6.35 11.19 -3.19
C HIS A 114 6.38 10.73 -4.65
N THR A 115 5.77 9.59 -4.94
CA THR A 115 5.78 9.07 -6.32
C THR A 115 4.89 9.88 -7.25
N ASP A 116 3.78 10.45 -6.77
CA ASP A 116 2.97 11.41 -7.53
C ASP A 116 3.72 12.71 -7.83
N PHE A 117 4.53 13.20 -6.89
CA PHE A 117 5.39 14.36 -7.08
C PHE A 117 6.40 14.13 -8.22
N LEU A 118 7.02 12.95 -8.27
CA LEU A 118 7.96 12.60 -9.34
C LEU A 118 7.24 12.38 -10.69
N VAL A 119 6.10 11.68 -10.71
CA VAL A 119 5.32 11.42 -11.94
C VAL A 119 4.80 12.71 -12.57
N ASN A 120 4.27 13.63 -11.76
CA ASN A 120 3.63 14.84 -12.26
C ASN A 120 4.62 16.00 -12.47
N GLY A 121 5.84 15.90 -11.92
CA GLY A 121 6.86 16.93 -12.06
C GLY A 121 7.45 16.96 -13.47
N SER A 122 7.23 18.06 -14.21
CA SER A 122 7.72 18.23 -15.58
C SER A 122 9.22 17.98 -15.74
N ARG A 123 10.02 18.39 -14.74
CA ARG A 123 11.48 18.19 -14.70
C ARG A 123 11.91 16.72 -14.61
N TYR A 124 11.04 15.82 -14.14
CA TYR A 124 11.34 14.39 -13.99
C TYR A 124 10.84 13.55 -15.16
N LYS A 125 10.04 14.13 -16.07
CA LYS A 125 9.35 13.40 -17.15
C LYS A 125 10.31 12.51 -17.96
N PHE A 126 11.52 12.98 -18.23
CA PHE A 126 12.52 12.24 -19.02
C PHE A 126 12.97 10.92 -18.38
N LEU A 127 12.85 10.77 -17.06
CA LEU A 127 13.15 9.52 -16.35
C LEU A 127 12.19 8.39 -16.76
N PHE A 128 11.00 8.73 -17.24
CA PHE A 128 9.96 7.77 -17.59
C PHE A 128 10.00 7.34 -19.07
N ASP A 129 10.78 8.02 -19.91
CA ASP A 129 10.78 7.80 -21.37
C ASP A 129 11.43 6.47 -21.79
N SER A 130 12.47 6.02 -21.07
CA SER A 130 13.25 4.83 -21.42
C SER A 130 12.59 3.51 -21.00
N LYS A 131 11.54 3.54 -20.16
CA LYS A 131 10.99 2.36 -19.43
C LYS A 131 12.06 1.55 -18.68
N SER A 132 13.23 2.15 -18.44
CA SER A 132 14.31 1.54 -17.70
C SER A 132 13.94 1.52 -16.22
N VAL A 133 14.23 0.40 -15.56
CA VAL A 133 14.17 0.28 -14.10
C VAL A 133 15.58 0.27 -13.51
N ASP A 134 16.59 0.63 -14.31
CA ASP A 134 17.97 0.72 -13.83
C ASP A 134 18.08 1.86 -12.81
N TYR A 135 18.26 1.48 -11.56
CA TYR A 135 18.34 2.43 -10.46
C TYR A 135 19.56 3.36 -10.55
N LYS A 136 20.63 2.99 -11.27
CA LYS A 136 21.80 3.87 -11.48
C LYS A 136 21.41 5.02 -12.40
N GLU A 137 20.71 4.73 -13.50
CA GLU A 137 20.16 5.75 -14.39
C GLU A 137 19.16 6.67 -13.67
N TRP A 138 18.31 6.09 -12.82
CA TRP A 138 17.36 6.85 -12.02
C TRP A 138 18.03 7.77 -11.00
N ALA A 139 19.04 7.27 -10.26
CA ALA A 139 19.76 8.05 -9.26
C ALA A 139 20.46 9.27 -9.90
N GLU A 140 21.14 9.06 -11.04
CA GLU A 140 21.77 10.13 -11.82
C GLU A 140 20.74 11.11 -12.39
N GLY A 141 19.63 10.60 -12.94
CA GLY A 141 18.60 11.43 -13.51
C GLY A 141 17.84 12.25 -12.46
N LEU A 142 17.61 11.73 -11.25
CA LEU A 142 17.05 12.49 -10.13
C LEU A 142 17.94 13.67 -9.74
N LYS A 143 19.26 13.45 -9.69
CA LYS A 143 20.23 14.52 -9.46
C LYS A 143 20.20 15.56 -10.58
N LYS A 144 20.24 15.11 -11.84
CA LYS A 144 20.16 15.98 -13.02
C LYS A 144 18.86 16.80 -13.05
N ALA A 145 17.74 16.23 -12.61
CA ALA A 145 16.45 16.89 -12.50
C ALA A 145 16.35 17.88 -11.31
N GLY A 146 17.38 17.97 -10.47
CA GLY A 146 17.42 18.88 -9.33
C GLY A 146 16.57 18.42 -8.14
N TYR A 147 16.48 17.11 -7.89
CA TYR A 147 15.87 16.58 -6.66
C TYR A 147 16.67 17.01 -5.42
N ALA A 148 18.00 16.88 -5.47
CA ALA A 148 18.90 17.23 -4.36
C ALA A 148 20.09 18.09 -4.83
N THR A 149 20.54 19.00 -3.97
CA THR A 149 21.69 19.90 -4.22
C THR A 149 23.03 19.20 -3.97
N ASN A 150 23.09 18.24 -3.05
CA ASN A 150 24.30 17.45 -2.76
C ASN A 150 24.82 16.75 -4.04
N PRO A 151 26.09 16.96 -4.45
CA PRO A 151 26.65 16.29 -5.62
C PRO A 151 26.77 14.78 -5.45
N LYS A 152 26.92 14.27 -4.21
CA LYS A 152 27.06 12.84 -3.90
C LYS A 152 25.73 12.07 -3.78
N TYR A 153 24.62 12.72 -4.14
CA TYR A 153 23.30 12.14 -3.94
C TYR A 153 23.11 10.82 -4.71
N PRO A 154 23.52 10.70 -5.99
CA PRO A 154 23.43 9.43 -6.71
C PRO A 154 24.20 8.30 -6.01
N GLU A 155 25.43 8.56 -5.58
CA GLU A 155 26.30 7.57 -4.94
C GLU A 155 25.74 7.12 -3.59
N MET A 156 25.11 8.03 -2.84
CA MET A 156 24.44 7.69 -1.58
C MET A 156 23.24 6.77 -1.82
N LEU A 157 22.40 7.05 -2.82
CA LEU A 157 21.28 6.18 -3.17
C LEU A 157 21.78 4.82 -3.67
N ILE A 158 22.72 4.81 -4.62
CA ILE A 158 23.31 3.57 -5.15
C ILE A 158 23.92 2.75 -4.03
N LYS A 159 24.65 3.37 -3.09
CA LYS A 159 25.21 2.67 -1.94
C LYS A 159 24.14 2.02 -1.08
N ILE A 160 23.06 2.75 -0.74
CA ILE A 160 21.95 2.17 0.04
C ILE A 160 21.32 1.01 -0.73
N ILE A 161 21.13 1.15 -2.05
CA ILE A 161 20.54 0.12 -2.90
C ILE A 161 21.41 -1.14 -2.93
N GLU A 162 22.71 -0.99 -3.11
CA GLU A 162 23.65 -2.12 -3.23
C GLU A 162 23.88 -2.80 -1.87
N ASP A 163 24.13 -2.02 -0.80
CA ASP A 163 24.38 -2.55 0.56
C ASP A 163 23.18 -3.35 1.12
N ASN A 164 21.97 -3.06 0.65
CA ASN A 164 20.73 -3.70 1.09
C ASN A 164 20.05 -4.52 -0.01
N GLU A 165 20.72 -4.68 -1.16
CA GLU A 165 20.25 -5.44 -2.32
C GLU A 165 18.84 -5.05 -2.81
N LEU A 166 18.49 -3.77 -2.74
CA LEU A 166 17.13 -3.27 -3.02
C LEU A 166 16.73 -3.45 -4.49
N TYR A 167 17.71 -3.56 -5.39
CA TYR A 167 17.48 -3.86 -6.80
C TYR A 167 16.74 -5.18 -7.03
N LYS A 168 16.76 -6.11 -6.06
CA LYS A 168 15.94 -7.33 -6.09
C LYS A 168 14.44 -7.04 -6.10
N PHE A 169 14.03 -5.84 -5.70
CA PHE A 169 12.64 -5.40 -5.70
C PHE A 169 12.25 -4.67 -7.00
N ASP A 170 13.22 -4.35 -7.86
CA ASP A 170 13.00 -3.68 -9.15
C ASP A 170 12.70 -4.65 -10.30
N ASP A 171 12.70 -5.96 -10.00
CA ASP A 171 12.55 -6.97 -11.02
C ASP A 171 11.17 -6.90 -11.68
N LYS A 172 11.19 -6.65 -13.00
CA LYS A 172 10.01 -6.72 -13.89
C LYS A 172 9.36 -8.11 -13.83
N ASP A 173 10.13 -9.15 -13.51
CA ASP A 173 9.72 -10.55 -13.34
C ASP A 173 9.51 -10.99 -11.88
N ALA A 174 9.73 -10.15 -10.85
CA ALA A 174 9.17 -10.43 -9.51
C ALA A 174 7.63 -10.35 -9.54
N ALA A 175 7.04 -9.73 -10.57
CA ALA A 175 5.63 -9.87 -10.91
C ALA A 175 5.24 -11.27 -11.44
N LYS A 176 6.22 -12.08 -11.85
CA LYS A 176 6.10 -13.41 -12.46
C LYS A 176 6.57 -14.54 -11.52
N ASN A 177 7.62 -14.30 -10.72
CA ASN A 177 8.15 -15.21 -9.71
C ASN A 177 7.43 -15.12 -8.34
N ILE A 178 6.43 -14.24 -8.19
CA ILE A 178 5.30 -14.47 -7.25
C ILE A 178 4.42 -15.57 -7.86
N GLN A 179 4.93 -16.78 -7.81
CA GLN A 179 4.15 -17.99 -7.93
C GLN A 179 4.83 -18.95 -6.97
N LEU A 180 4.45 -18.91 -5.67
CA LEU A 180 4.49 -20.05 -4.73
C LEU A 180 4.15 -19.73 -3.26
N ALA A 181 4.05 -18.46 -2.82
CA ALA A 181 3.50 -18.15 -1.49
C ALA A 181 2.08 -17.54 -1.61
N ASN A 182 1.11 -18.20 -0.99
CA ASN A 182 -0.31 -17.86 -0.95
C ASN A 182 -0.59 -16.35 -0.80
N ILE A 183 -1.22 -15.75 -1.83
CA ILE A 183 -1.84 -14.42 -1.74
C ILE A 183 -3.35 -14.58 -1.95
N ASP A 184 -3.95 -15.42 -1.11
CA ASP A 184 -5.32 -15.23 -0.68
C ASP A 184 -5.18 -14.69 0.76
N ASN A 185 -5.83 -13.56 1.10
CA ASN A 185 -5.79 -12.84 2.40
C ASN A 185 -4.62 -11.86 2.68
N VAL A 186 -4.13 -11.11 1.68
CA VAL A 186 -3.26 -9.93 1.98
C VAL A 186 -4.13 -8.73 2.35
N TYR A 187 -4.17 -8.40 3.64
CA TYR A 187 -4.94 -7.29 4.18
C TYR A 187 -4.22 -5.94 3.99
N LEU A 188 -4.67 -5.14 3.04
CA LEU A 188 -4.26 -3.76 2.86
C LEU A 188 -5.24 -2.88 3.66
N SER A 189 -4.81 -2.36 4.81
CA SER A 189 -5.62 -1.42 5.57
C SER A 189 -5.75 -0.11 4.78
N SER A 190 -6.95 0.22 4.34
CA SER A 190 -7.31 1.57 3.90
C SER A 190 -8.58 1.94 4.66
N GLY A 191 -8.40 2.69 5.76
CA GLY A 191 -9.48 3.02 6.70
C GLY A 191 -9.87 1.87 7.65
N ASN A 192 -11.08 1.93 8.20
CA ASN A 192 -11.65 0.93 9.14
C ASN A 192 -11.98 -0.43 8.48
N ARG A 193 -11.55 -0.67 7.23
CA ARG A 193 -11.91 -1.84 6.43
C ARG A 193 -10.72 -2.61 5.90
N GLU A 194 -10.88 -3.91 6.02
CA GLU A 194 -9.97 -4.91 5.50
C GLU A 194 -10.16 -5.07 3.98
N ILE A 195 -9.11 -4.75 3.21
CA ILE A 195 -9.04 -4.99 1.76
C ILE A 195 -8.15 -6.20 1.52
N PHE A 196 -8.61 -7.17 0.74
CA PHE A 196 -7.82 -8.34 0.36
C PHE A 196 -7.74 -8.50 -1.15
N LEU A 197 -6.89 -9.45 -1.59
CA LEU A 197 -6.72 -9.76 -3.00
C LEU A 197 -7.45 -11.07 -3.34
N THR A 198 -8.14 -11.06 -4.47
CA THR A 198 -8.61 -12.28 -5.14
C THR A 198 -8.27 -12.15 -6.61
N ASN A 199 -7.58 -13.15 -7.18
CA ASN A 199 -7.10 -13.08 -8.57
C ASN A 199 -6.29 -11.80 -8.85
N ARG A 200 -5.49 -11.39 -7.85
CA ARG A 200 -4.65 -10.18 -7.85
C ARG A 200 -5.46 -8.91 -8.14
N ILE A 201 -6.68 -8.84 -7.62
CA ILE A 201 -7.58 -7.68 -7.71
C ILE A 201 -7.98 -7.30 -6.28
N LYS A 202 -7.88 -6.01 -5.94
CA LYS A 202 -8.33 -5.51 -4.63
C LYS A 202 -9.85 -5.69 -4.49
N CYS A 203 -10.26 -6.23 -3.36
CA CYS A 203 -11.65 -6.46 -2.99
C CYS A 203 -11.84 -6.41 -1.47
N ILE A 204 -13.09 -6.36 -1.04
CA ILE A 204 -13.50 -6.27 0.36
C ILE A 204 -14.59 -7.29 0.65
N LYS A 205 -14.84 -7.57 1.93
CA LYS A 205 -16.05 -8.27 2.37
C LYS A 205 -17.12 -7.25 2.73
N VAL A 206 -18.34 -7.48 2.24
CA VAL A 206 -19.52 -6.71 2.63
C VAL A 206 -19.84 -7.01 4.10
N ARG A 207 -20.01 -5.96 4.89
CA ARG A 207 -20.37 -6.00 6.32
C ARG A 207 -21.86 -5.79 6.52
N GLN A 208 -22.35 -6.11 7.71
CA GLN A 208 -23.73 -5.79 8.08
C GLN A 208 -23.97 -4.27 8.00
N GLY A 209 -25.05 -3.87 7.32
CA GLY A 209 -25.42 -2.47 7.16
C GLY A 209 -24.66 -1.70 6.08
N ASP A 210 -23.77 -2.38 5.32
CA ASP A 210 -23.13 -1.82 4.14
C ASP A 210 -24.18 -1.47 3.07
N THR A 211 -23.95 -0.33 2.43
CA THR A 211 -24.61 0.05 1.17
C THR A 211 -23.53 0.43 0.17
N PHE A 212 -23.84 0.36 -1.13
CA PHE A 212 -22.90 0.83 -2.15
C PHE A 212 -22.46 2.28 -1.90
N PHE A 213 -23.37 3.14 -1.44
CA PHE A 213 -23.06 4.53 -1.10
C PHE A 213 -22.08 4.64 0.07
N LYS A 214 -22.30 3.90 1.17
CA LYS A 214 -21.38 3.90 2.31
C LYS A 214 -20.00 3.42 1.90
N ILE A 215 -19.92 2.32 1.16
CA ILE A 215 -18.65 1.76 0.66
C ILE A 215 -17.96 2.73 -0.30
N SER A 216 -18.71 3.36 -1.21
CA SER A 216 -18.21 4.36 -2.16
C SER A 216 -17.56 5.54 -1.45
N LYS A 217 -18.20 6.06 -0.40
CA LYS A 217 -17.66 7.15 0.43
C LYS A 217 -16.47 6.72 1.28
N GLU A 218 -16.54 5.53 1.88
CA GLU A 218 -15.49 4.97 2.73
C GLU A 218 -14.17 4.76 1.97
N LEU A 219 -14.26 4.30 0.71
CA LEU A 219 -13.09 3.90 -0.10
C LEU A 219 -12.74 4.91 -1.20
N ASP A 220 -13.40 6.07 -1.21
CA ASP A 220 -13.25 7.11 -2.24
C ASP A 220 -13.30 6.56 -3.67
N ILE A 221 -14.30 5.69 -3.92
CA ILE A 221 -14.54 5.06 -5.23
C ILE A 221 -15.91 5.48 -5.76
N MET A 222 -16.01 5.79 -7.05
CA MET A 222 -17.30 6.20 -7.62
C MET A 222 -18.30 5.03 -7.61
N LEU A 223 -19.56 5.29 -7.28
CA LEU A 223 -20.64 4.29 -7.28
C LEU A 223 -20.69 3.45 -8.57
N TRP A 224 -20.57 4.11 -9.73
CA TRP A 224 -20.58 3.43 -11.03
C TRP A 224 -19.39 2.48 -11.21
N GLN A 225 -18.24 2.74 -10.57
CA GLN A 225 -17.09 1.84 -10.60
C GLN A 225 -17.41 0.57 -9.80
N LEU A 226 -18.01 0.70 -8.60
CA LEU A 226 -18.43 -0.47 -7.81
C LEU A 226 -19.41 -1.35 -8.60
N TYR A 227 -20.41 -0.75 -9.24
CA TYR A 227 -21.35 -1.48 -10.10
C TYR A 227 -20.62 -2.18 -11.26
N LYS A 228 -19.83 -1.43 -12.02
CA LYS A 228 -19.12 -1.92 -13.20
C LYS A 228 -18.12 -3.03 -12.88
N TYR A 229 -17.36 -2.90 -11.80
CA TYR A 229 -16.31 -3.87 -11.46
C TYR A 229 -16.87 -5.20 -10.98
N ASN A 230 -18.09 -5.18 -10.45
CA ASN A 230 -18.76 -6.34 -9.89
C ASN A 230 -19.79 -6.96 -10.83
N ASP A 231 -19.96 -6.42 -12.04
CA ASP A 231 -21.02 -6.80 -12.99
C ASP A 231 -22.42 -6.69 -12.33
N LEU A 232 -22.66 -5.57 -11.63
CA LEU A 232 -23.89 -5.28 -10.90
C LEU A 232 -24.62 -4.07 -11.49
N ASP A 233 -25.94 -4.07 -11.36
CA ASP A 233 -26.80 -2.93 -11.70
C ASP A 233 -27.09 -2.07 -10.48
N LYS A 234 -27.57 -0.84 -10.69
CA LYS A 234 -27.89 0.13 -9.62
C LYS A 234 -28.89 -0.37 -8.58
N ASP A 235 -29.76 -1.31 -8.98
CA ASP A 235 -30.82 -1.89 -8.14
C ASP A 235 -30.38 -3.19 -7.44
N SER A 236 -29.13 -3.61 -7.66
CA SER A 236 -28.56 -4.79 -7.01
C SER A 236 -28.53 -4.61 -5.49
N LYS A 237 -28.70 -5.72 -4.76
CA LYS A 237 -28.59 -5.74 -3.29
C LYS A 237 -27.30 -6.41 -2.87
N LEU A 238 -26.63 -5.84 -1.87
CA LEU A 238 -25.43 -6.42 -1.27
C LEU A 238 -25.83 -7.51 -0.27
N SER A 239 -25.11 -8.63 -0.30
CA SER A 239 -25.23 -9.70 0.70
C SER A 239 -24.07 -9.65 1.68
N ILE A 240 -24.32 -9.85 2.97
CA ILE A 240 -23.27 -9.87 3.99
C ILE A 240 -22.27 -10.99 3.66
N GLY A 241 -20.96 -10.71 3.78
CA GLY A 241 -19.88 -11.64 3.44
C GLY A 241 -19.58 -11.77 1.94
N GLN A 242 -20.36 -11.12 1.07
CA GLN A 242 -20.08 -11.05 -0.35
C GLN A 242 -18.73 -10.40 -0.61
N THR A 243 -17.95 -10.96 -1.53
CA THR A 243 -16.75 -10.30 -2.04
C THR A 243 -17.16 -9.19 -3.02
N LEU A 244 -16.71 -7.97 -2.74
CA LEU A 244 -16.94 -6.81 -3.61
C LEU A 244 -15.60 -6.28 -4.14
N TYR A 245 -15.42 -6.29 -5.45
CA TYR A 245 -14.21 -5.81 -6.10
C TYR A 245 -14.20 -4.29 -6.20
N ILE A 246 -13.07 -3.69 -5.83
CA ILE A 246 -12.82 -2.24 -5.94
C ILE A 246 -11.86 -1.91 -7.09
N GLN A 247 -11.56 -2.91 -7.90
CA GLN A 247 -10.81 -2.82 -9.16
C GLN A 247 -11.46 -3.73 -10.21
N PRO A 248 -11.26 -3.50 -11.52
CA PRO A 248 -11.86 -4.33 -12.56
C PRO A 248 -11.46 -5.82 -12.45
N LYS A 249 -12.45 -6.72 -12.49
CA LYS A 249 -12.22 -8.17 -12.58
C LYS A 249 -11.39 -8.56 -13.81
N ARG A 250 -10.68 -9.69 -13.75
CA ARG A 250 -9.85 -10.18 -14.87
C ARG A 250 -10.72 -10.89 -15.91
N SER A 251 -10.14 -11.16 -17.08
CA SER A 251 -10.81 -11.95 -18.13
C SER A 251 -10.68 -13.46 -17.95
N LYS A 252 -9.90 -13.92 -16.97
CA LYS A 252 -9.64 -15.33 -16.64
C LYS A 252 -9.21 -15.45 -15.18
N ALA A 253 -9.45 -16.59 -14.55
CA ALA A 253 -9.01 -16.85 -13.18
C ALA A 253 -7.47 -17.02 -13.11
N GLU A 254 -6.92 -17.15 -11.91
CA GLU A 254 -5.50 -17.49 -11.71
C GLU A 254 -5.13 -18.83 -12.35
N ALA A 255 -3.85 -19.04 -12.68
CA ALA A 255 -3.41 -20.25 -13.36
C ALA A 255 -3.68 -21.56 -12.59
N LYS A 256 -3.78 -21.47 -11.26
CA LYS A 256 -4.15 -22.62 -10.40
C LYS A 256 -5.62 -23.04 -10.53
N PHE A 257 -6.47 -22.21 -11.12
CA PHE A 257 -7.91 -22.44 -11.24
C PHE A 257 -8.30 -22.52 -12.73
N GLU A 258 -8.27 -23.73 -13.29
CA GLU A 258 -8.66 -23.97 -14.68
C GLU A 258 -10.18 -24.11 -14.83
N THR A 259 -10.82 -24.85 -13.91
CA THR A 259 -12.27 -25.08 -13.88
C THR A 259 -12.83 -24.93 -12.46
N HIS A 260 -14.16 -24.90 -12.37
CA HIS A 260 -14.91 -24.98 -11.12
C HIS A 260 -16.14 -25.88 -11.34
N THR A 261 -16.43 -26.76 -10.39
CA THR A 261 -17.63 -27.61 -10.39
C THR A 261 -18.71 -26.94 -9.56
N VAL A 262 -19.85 -26.67 -10.17
CA VAL A 262 -20.95 -25.91 -9.57
C VAL A 262 -21.52 -26.64 -8.35
N ALA A 263 -21.48 -25.97 -7.20
CA ALA A 263 -22.10 -26.44 -5.95
C ALA A 263 -23.55 -25.96 -5.82
N GLN A 264 -24.25 -26.48 -4.80
CA GLN A 264 -25.64 -26.13 -4.53
C GLN A 264 -25.79 -24.63 -4.24
N GLY A 265 -26.70 -23.98 -4.97
CA GLY A 265 -27.01 -22.55 -4.79
C GLY A 265 -26.04 -21.58 -5.47
N GLU A 266 -25.02 -22.08 -6.18
CA GLU A 266 -24.13 -21.22 -6.96
C GLU A 266 -24.75 -20.80 -8.28
N THR A 267 -24.38 -19.60 -8.72
CA THR A 267 -24.75 -19.03 -10.01
C THR A 267 -23.49 -18.59 -10.75
N MET A 268 -23.61 -18.31 -12.05
CA MET A 268 -22.52 -17.72 -12.81
C MET A 268 -22.02 -16.41 -12.19
N GLN A 269 -22.90 -15.66 -11.52
CA GLN A 269 -22.54 -14.44 -10.81
C GLN A 269 -21.71 -14.73 -9.56
N THR A 270 -22.10 -15.70 -8.72
CA THR A 270 -21.33 -16.03 -7.51
C THR A 270 -19.97 -16.61 -7.87
N ILE A 271 -19.89 -17.47 -8.88
CA ILE A 271 -18.62 -18.03 -9.40
C ILE A 271 -17.74 -16.92 -9.99
N SER A 272 -18.34 -15.98 -10.73
CA SER A 272 -17.65 -14.79 -11.24
C SER A 272 -17.02 -13.97 -10.11
N GLN A 273 -17.74 -13.81 -9.00
CA GLN A 273 -17.25 -13.11 -7.81
C GLN A 273 -16.26 -13.92 -6.97
N LEU A 274 -16.35 -15.25 -6.99
CA LEU A 274 -15.43 -16.13 -6.27
C LEU A 274 -14.02 -16.06 -6.86
N TYR A 275 -13.92 -16.07 -8.20
CA TYR A 275 -12.63 -16.13 -8.90
C TYR A 275 -12.16 -14.79 -9.49
N GLY A 276 -12.90 -13.70 -9.28
CA GLY A 276 -12.56 -12.39 -9.83
C GLY A 276 -12.50 -12.37 -11.36
N VAL A 277 -13.43 -13.08 -12.01
CA VAL A 277 -13.53 -13.17 -13.47
C VAL A 277 -14.76 -12.42 -13.94
N LYS A 278 -14.63 -11.52 -14.93
CA LYS A 278 -15.77 -10.78 -15.50
C LYS A 278 -16.87 -11.74 -15.95
N LEU A 279 -18.11 -11.50 -15.52
CA LEU A 279 -19.25 -12.38 -15.76
C LEU A 279 -19.45 -12.68 -17.26
N LYS A 280 -19.43 -11.63 -18.10
CA LYS A 280 -19.53 -11.78 -19.57
C LYS A 280 -18.42 -12.65 -20.17
N LYS A 281 -17.20 -12.62 -19.60
CA LYS A 281 -16.09 -13.47 -20.07
C LYS A 281 -16.28 -14.91 -19.61
N LEU A 282 -16.83 -15.13 -18.42
CA LEU A 282 -17.14 -16.45 -17.90
C LEU A 282 -18.21 -17.14 -18.76
N TYR A 283 -19.30 -16.45 -19.11
CA TYR A 283 -20.31 -16.94 -20.06
C TYR A 283 -19.68 -17.31 -21.41
N LYS A 284 -18.88 -16.39 -21.99
CA LYS A 284 -18.21 -16.63 -23.28
C LYS A 284 -17.29 -17.85 -23.26
N LYS A 285 -16.54 -18.09 -22.18
CA LYS A 285 -15.64 -19.26 -22.06
C LYS A 285 -16.37 -20.59 -22.02
N ASN A 286 -17.62 -20.56 -21.58
CA ASN A 286 -18.46 -21.73 -21.40
C ASN A 286 -19.48 -21.90 -22.52
N ASN A 287 -19.39 -21.09 -23.58
CA ASN A 287 -20.34 -21.09 -24.70
C ASN A 287 -21.80 -20.95 -24.25
N LEU A 288 -22.03 -20.20 -23.18
CA LEU A 288 -23.35 -19.93 -22.62
C LEU A 288 -23.80 -18.52 -23.00
N ALA A 289 -25.09 -18.37 -23.27
CA ALA A 289 -25.72 -17.06 -23.41
C ALA A 289 -25.69 -16.32 -22.06
N VAL A 290 -25.57 -14.99 -22.09
CA VAL A 290 -25.59 -14.19 -20.85
C VAL A 290 -26.94 -14.36 -20.17
N GLY A 291 -26.93 -14.77 -18.90
CA GLY A 291 -28.14 -15.07 -18.11
C GLY A 291 -28.54 -16.55 -18.12
N ALA A 292 -27.87 -17.41 -18.89
CA ALA A 292 -28.13 -18.85 -18.84
C ALA A 292 -27.85 -19.42 -17.45
N GLU A 293 -28.75 -20.26 -16.97
CA GLU A 293 -28.61 -20.96 -15.69
C GLU A 293 -27.64 -22.14 -15.81
N ILE A 294 -27.02 -22.48 -14.68
CA ILE A 294 -26.10 -23.61 -14.52
C ILE A 294 -26.66 -24.53 -13.44
N LYS A 295 -26.37 -25.83 -13.55
CA LYS A 295 -26.86 -26.86 -12.63
C LYS A 295 -25.73 -27.35 -11.73
N VAL A 296 -26.11 -27.84 -10.55
CA VAL A 296 -25.17 -28.51 -9.64
C VAL A 296 -24.47 -29.65 -10.37
N GLY A 297 -23.14 -29.68 -10.27
CA GLY A 297 -22.28 -30.64 -10.98
C GLY A 297 -21.78 -30.19 -12.34
N ASP A 298 -22.31 -29.10 -12.92
CA ASP A 298 -21.77 -28.56 -14.17
C ASP A 298 -20.33 -28.10 -13.99
N VAL A 299 -19.52 -28.19 -15.05
CA VAL A 299 -18.12 -27.74 -15.03
C VAL A 299 -17.99 -26.40 -15.76
N VAL A 300 -17.67 -25.37 -15.01
CA VAL A 300 -17.43 -24.01 -15.50
C VAL A 300 -15.94 -23.82 -15.76
N ASN A 301 -15.58 -23.57 -17.02
CA ASN A 301 -14.24 -23.19 -17.45
C ASN A 301 -13.93 -21.75 -17.02
N LEU A 302 -12.92 -21.59 -16.17
CA LEU A 302 -12.50 -20.29 -15.64
C LEU A 302 -11.43 -19.62 -16.52
N ARG A 303 -10.80 -20.42 -17.39
CA ARG A 303 -9.74 -20.03 -18.32
C ARG A 303 -10.11 -20.49 -19.73
N SER A 304 -9.42 -19.97 -20.75
CA SER A 304 -9.71 -20.40 -22.13
C SER A 304 -9.21 -21.83 -22.32
N ARG A 305 -9.99 -22.70 -22.98
CA ARG A 305 -9.50 -24.02 -23.37
C ARG A 305 -8.22 -23.85 -24.20
N LYS A 306 -7.15 -24.55 -23.84
CA LYS A 306 -6.01 -24.71 -24.75
C LYS A 306 -6.55 -25.51 -25.94
N MET A 307 -6.49 -24.89 -27.13
CA MET A 307 -6.65 -25.63 -28.39
C MET A 307 -5.43 -26.50 -28.61
#